data_AF-A0AB39HKV4-F1
#
_entry.id   AF-A0AB39HKV4-F1
#
_cell.length_a   1.000
_cell.length_b   1.000
_cell.length_c   1.000
_cell.angle_alpha   90.00
_cell.angle_beta   90.00
_cell.angle_gamma   90.00
#
_symmetry.space_group_name_H-M   'P 1'
#
loop_
_entity.id
_entity.type
_entity.pdbx_description
1 polymer ?
#
loop_
_entity_poly.entity_id
_entity_poly.type
_entity_poly.pdbx_seq_one_letter_code
_entity_poly.pdbx_strand_id
1 'polypeptide(L)'
;MTKQANYTKYQKRVIKFLGDTLGTKTPFRYERAQNNHLKVLIDGVPKPLFTGSTPSDCKSLNNFMSEVKRELRALNTPQEEVGSSRAIKGEAQVSTSNFDEKLLQGCIKSLRNRLEVIKSKEEALVIEHKNVEVVSDSRLQSVKHVLSHGLQQAKQQRYVKPKEMKQFEQHLLKHLNFMLPTLAFYSDLLNSKSGYQAVKLSSDALPVAQMEKMVSQSDCAAGVVGNIYPIQESSFKEAALCVSQGESGSEQPEAEAPILAVESAAKGQAAQSLMALSSAERIAQFRSLSRAQSLSLIEEIEQAMALNREQDIESVVMLIKEKGLPLESIIARLEA
;
A
#
# COMPACT_ATOMS: atom_id res chain seq x y z
N MET A 1 -8.40 -16.14 -13.37
CA MET A 1 -9.75 -15.72 -13.81
C MET A 1 -10.75 -16.13 -12.73
N THR A 2 -11.52 -15.19 -12.15
CA THR A 2 -12.57 -15.52 -11.16
C THR A 2 -13.37 -16.70 -11.67
N LYS A 3 -13.27 -17.87 -11.01
CA LYS A 3 -13.65 -19.18 -11.60
C LYS A 3 -15.17 -19.39 -11.71
N GLN A 4 -15.83 -18.51 -12.47
CA GLN A 4 -17.24 -18.59 -12.87
C GLN A 4 -17.52 -19.88 -13.64
N ALA A 5 -16.53 -20.49 -14.28
CA ALA A 5 -16.62 -21.85 -14.81
C ALA A 5 -17.06 -22.86 -13.73
N ASN A 6 -16.41 -22.88 -12.56
CA ASN A 6 -16.50 -23.95 -11.56
C ASN A 6 -17.75 -23.91 -10.66
N TYR A 7 -18.52 -22.82 -10.64
CA TYR A 7 -19.77 -22.74 -9.87
C TYR A 7 -20.90 -23.55 -10.53
N THR A 8 -21.72 -24.23 -9.73
CA THR A 8 -22.85 -25.03 -10.22
C THR A 8 -23.95 -24.15 -10.83
N LYS A 9 -24.89 -24.74 -11.60
CA LYS A 9 -26.07 -24.02 -12.14
C LYS A 9 -26.88 -23.33 -11.02
N TYR A 10 -27.00 -23.97 -9.87
CA TYR A 10 -27.63 -23.42 -8.67
C TYR A 10 -26.85 -22.22 -8.10
N GLN A 11 -25.54 -22.36 -7.88
CA GLN A 11 -24.70 -21.26 -7.36
C GLN A 11 -24.68 -20.04 -8.30
N LYS A 12 -24.66 -20.26 -9.61
CA LYS A 12 -24.79 -19.20 -10.63
C LYS A 12 -26.12 -18.46 -10.53
N ARG A 13 -27.23 -19.18 -10.25
CA ARG A 13 -28.55 -18.58 -10.01
C ARG A 13 -28.59 -17.78 -8.70
N VAL A 14 -27.96 -18.27 -7.63
CA VAL A 14 -27.80 -17.57 -6.35
C VAL A 14 -27.03 -16.25 -6.53
N ILE A 15 -25.84 -16.30 -7.15
CA ILE A 15 -25.00 -15.12 -7.41
C ILE A 15 -25.73 -14.07 -8.26
N LYS A 16 -26.49 -14.51 -9.28
CA LYS A 16 -27.32 -13.59 -10.07
C LYS A 16 -28.38 -12.90 -9.20
N PHE A 17 -29.18 -13.67 -8.46
CA PHE A 17 -30.26 -13.12 -7.63
C PHE A 17 -29.74 -12.18 -6.54
N LEU A 18 -28.56 -12.45 -5.96
CA LEU A 18 -27.88 -11.52 -5.04
C LEU A 18 -27.52 -10.21 -5.74
N GLY A 19 -27.00 -10.27 -6.97
CA GLY A 19 -26.75 -9.09 -7.81
C GLY A 19 -28.02 -8.32 -8.19
N ASP A 20 -29.14 -9.02 -8.38
CA ASP A 20 -30.44 -8.44 -8.70
C ASP A 20 -31.14 -7.84 -7.44
N THR A 21 -30.85 -8.36 -6.23
CA THR A 21 -31.51 -7.95 -4.97
C THR A 21 -30.72 -6.92 -4.15
N LEU A 22 -29.39 -7.06 -4.08
CA LEU A 22 -28.51 -6.10 -3.40
C LEU A 22 -28.17 -4.90 -4.31
N GLY A 23 -28.32 -5.10 -5.63
CA GLY A 23 -28.17 -4.08 -6.66
C GLY A 23 -26.81 -3.38 -6.60
N THR A 24 -26.87 -2.06 -6.65
CA THR A 24 -25.72 -1.17 -6.48
C THR A 24 -25.47 -0.78 -5.02
N LYS A 25 -26.45 -0.92 -4.12
CA LYS A 25 -26.43 -0.26 -2.80
C LYS A 25 -25.54 -1.00 -1.79
N THR A 26 -25.63 -2.33 -1.73
CA THR A 26 -24.91 -3.14 -0.74
C THR A 26 -23.77 -3.95 -1.39
N PRO A 27 -22.50 -3.73 -1.01
CA PRO A 27 -21.40 -4.61 -1.37
C PRO A 27 -21.62 -6.05 -0.91
N PHE A 28 -21.14 -7.01 -1.71
CA PHE A 28 -21.10 -8.42 -1.31
C PHE A 28 -19.94 -9.15 -1.98
N ARG A 29 -19.46 -10.19 -1.29
CA ARG A 29 -18.38 -11.11 -1.70
C ARG A 29 -18.90 -12.54 -1.56
N TYR A 30 -18.50 -13.42 -2.48
CA TYR A 30 -18.93 -14.82 -2.49
C TYR A 30 -17.75 -15.74 -2.78
N GLU A 31 -17.71 -16.86 -2.07
CA GLU A 31 -16.60 -17.82 -2.07
C GLU A 31 -17.15 -19.25 -2.04
N ARG A 32 -16.40 -20.21 -2.58
CA ARG A 32 -16.72 -21.64 -2.42
C ARG A 32 -16.13 -22.15 -1.12
N ALA A 33 -16.97 -22.59 -0.20
CA ALA A 33 -16.55 -23.24 1.04
C ALA A 33 -16.03 -24.68 0.76
N GLN A 34 -15.29 -25.25 1.71
CA GLN A 34 -14.69 -26.59 1.59
C GLN A 34 -15.73 -27.69 1.29
N ASN A 35 -16.92 -27.59 1.89
CA ASN A 35 -18.09 -28.45 1.63
C ASN A 35 -18.78 -28.18 0.27
N ASN A 36 -18.12 -27.48 -0.66
CA ASN A 36 -18.64 -27.04 -1.95
C ASN A 36 -19.82 -26.07 -1.91
N HIS A 37 -20.28 -25.61 -0.73
CA HIS A 37 -21.37 -24.63 -0.62
C HIS A 37 -20.88 -23.24 -1.02
N LEU A 38 -21.79 -22.33 -1.35
CA LEU A 38 -21.45 -20.91 -1.55
C LEU A 38 -21.54 -20.19 -0.20
N LYS A 39 -20.40 -19.71 0.29
CA LYS A 39 -20.29 -18.74 1.38
C LYS A 39 -20.53 -17.36 0.80
N VAL A 40 -21.39 -16.57 1.44
CA VAL A 40 -21.75 -15.21 1.02
C VAL A 40 -21.56 -14.26 2.19
N LEU A 41 -20.80 -13.19 1.94
CA LEU A 41 -20.54 -12.09 2.85
C LEU A 41 -21.23 -10.85 2.28
N ILE A 42 -22.09 -10.19 3.05
CA ILE A 42 -22.87 -9.02 2.64
C ILE A 42 -22.53 -7.89 3.59
N ASP A 43 -22.27 -6.69 3.07
CA ASP A 43 -21.97 -5.51 3.88
C ASP A 43 -23.12 -5.24 4.88
N GLY A 44 -22.76 -4.99 6.14
CA GLY A 44 -23.68 -4.90 7.27
C GLY A 44 -24.12 -6.23 7.91
N VAL A 45 -24.18 -7.36 7.19
CA VAL A 45 -24.66 -8.63 7.77
C VAL A 45 -23.55 -9.29 8.62
N PRO A 46 -23.74 -9.48 9.95
CA PRO A 46 -22.65 -9.87 10.86
C PRO A 46 -22.24 -11.34 10.74
N LYS A 47 -23.05 -12.20 10.09
CA LYS A 47 -22.81 -13.64 9.94
C LYS A 47 -22.68 -14.00 8.46
N PRO A 48 -21.67 -14.79 8.04
CA PRO A 48 -21.60 -15.31 6.68
C PRO A 48 -22.78 -16.25 6.42
N LEU A 49 -23.52 -15.99 5.34
CA LEU A 49 -24.63 -16.83 4.91
C LEU A 49 -24.11 -17.96 4.01
N PHE A 50 -24.66 -19.16 4.15
CA PHE A 50 -24.26 -20.33 3.37
C PHE A 50 -25.45 -20.90 2.61
N THR A 51 -25.26 -21.23 1.33
CA THR A 51 -26.30 -21.96 0.59
C THR A 51 -26.44 -23.38 1.10
N GLY A 52 -27.69 -23.85 1.28
CA GLY A 52 -27.99 -25.22 1.70
C GLY A 52 -27.39 -26.31 0.80
N SER A 53 -27.18 -27.49 1.40
CA SER A 53 -26.31 -28.55 0.88
C SER A 53 -26.85 -29.33 -0.33
N THR A 54 -28.16 -29.29 -0.57
CA THR A 54 -28.87 -30.10 -1.57
C THR A 54 -29.35 -29.25 -2.75
N PRO A 55 -28.55 -29.09 -3.84
CA PRO A 55 -28.95 -28.30 -5.01
C PRO A 55 -30.09 -28.95 -5.84
N SER A 56 -30.55 -30.14 -5.44
CA SER A 56 -31.73 -30.84 -5.94
C SER A 56 -33.03 -30.39 -5.25
N ASP A 57 -32.98 -29.77 -4.07
CA ASP A 57 -34.18 -29.23 -3.41
C ASP A 57 -34.60 -27.91 -4.08
N CYS A 58 -35.78 -27.93 -4.71
CA CYS A 58 -36.42 -26.78 -5.33
C CYS A 58 -36.65 -25.61 -4.36
N LYS A 59 -36.80 -25.87 -3.05
CA LYS A 59 -37.05 -24.85 -2.01
C LYS A 59 -35.76 -24.24 -1.45
N SER A 60 -34.62 -24.93 -1.51
CA SER A 60 -33.31 -24.47 -1.01
C SER A 60 -32.95 -23.04 -1.44
N LEU A 61 -33.21 -22.69 -2.71
CA LEU A 61 -33.04 -21.34 -3.24
C LEU A 61 -33.93 -20.33 -2.50
N ASN A 62 -35.23 -20.62 -2.41
CA ASN A 62 -36.21 -19.72 -1.81
C ASN A 62 -35.97 -19.53 -0.32
N ASN A 63 -35.52 -20.57 0.38
CA ASN A 63 -35.15 -20.52 1.80
C ASN A 63 -33.92 -19.61 2.00
N PHE A 64 -32.86 -19.80 1.21
CA PHE A 64 -31.69 -18.92 1.26
C PHE A 64 -32.04 -17.45 0.90
N MET A 65 -32.95 -17.23 -0.05
CA MET A 65 -33.38 -15.87 -0.41
C MET A 65 -34.37 -15.25 0.59
N SER A 66 -35.16 -16.03 1.34
CA SER A 66 -35.98 -15.51 2.43
C SER A 66 -35.12 -15.11 3.63
N GLU A 67 -34.05 -15.86 3.88
CA GLU A 67 -32.99 -15.53 4.85
C GLU A 67 -32.23 -14.25 4.48
N VAL A 68 -31.70 -14.13 3.25
CA VAL A 68 -31.08 -12.88 2.78
C VAL A 68 -32.04 -11.69 2.91
N LYS A 69 -33.32 -11.87 2.56
CA LYS A 69 -34.37 -10.84 2.72
C LYS A 69 -34.82 -10.61 4.18
N ARG A 70 -34.42 -11.46 5.14
CA ARG A 70 -34.65 -11.28 6.58
C ARG A 70 -33.52 -10.44 7.15
N GLU A 71 -32.27 -10.82 6.91
CA GLU A 71 -31.09 -10.05 7.36
C GLU A 71 -31.09 -8.64 6.76
N LEU A 72 -31.39 -8.48 5.46
CA LEU A 72 -31.52 -7.17 4.85
C LEU A 72 -32.67 -6.33 5.44
N ARG A 73 -33.75 -6.95 5.94
CA ARG A 73 -34.80 -6.20 6.64
C ARG A 73 -34.40 -5.82 8.05
N ALA A 74 -33.64 -6.66 8.77
CA ALA A 74 -33.04 -6.28 10.04
C ALA A 74 -32.11 -5.06 9.87
N LEU A 75 -31.31 -4.99 8.80
CA LEU A 75 -30.43 -3.85 8.52
C LEU A 75 -31.14 -2.56 8.07
N ASN A 76 -32.35 -2.65 7.50
CA ASN A 76 -33.13 -1.48 7.07
C ASN A 76 -34.22 -1.08 8.08
N THR A 77 -34.46 -1.90 9.10
CA THR A 77 -35.30 -1.52 10.25
C THR A 77 -34.39 -0.79 11.24
N PRO A 78 -34.62 0.50 11.55
CA PRO A 78 -33.89 1.12 12.65
C PRO A 78 -34.23 0.34 13.92
N GLN A 79 -33.22 -0.14 14.64
CA GLN A 79 -33.44 -0.58 16.02
C GLN A 79 -33.94 0.63 16.82
N GLU A 80 -35.06 0.47 17.52
CA GLU A 80 -35.44 1.35 18.61
C GLU A 80 -34.48 1.10 19.78
N GLU A 81 -33.26 1.63 19.68
CA GLU A 81 -32.29 1.55 20.78
C GLU A 81 -32.75 2.44 21.92
N VAL A 82 -32.97 1.81 23.07
CA VAL A 82 -33.26 2.49 24.34
C VAL A 82 -32.02 3.24 24.79
N GLY A 83 -31.91 4.50 24.35
CA GLY A 83 -31.11 5.54 25.01
C GLY A 83 -29.66 5.69 24.55
N SER A 84 -29.43 6.41 23.46
CA SER A 84 -28.51 7.56 23.49
C SER A 84 -28.77 8.54 22.34
N SER A 85 -28.97 9.82 22.67
CA SER A 85 -29.32 10.84 21.69
C SER A 85 -28.07 11.45 21.01
N ARG A 86 -27.72 10.97 19.82
CA ARG A 86 -26.96 11.78 18.86
C ARG A 86 -27.40 11.53 17.43
N ALA A 87 -28.40 12.31 17.00
CA ALA A 87 -28.91 12.27 15.64
C ALA A 87 -27.85 12.74 14.62
N ILE A 88 -27.08 11.78 14.09
CA ILE A 88 -26.28 11.99 12.89
C ILE A 88 -27.26 12.28 11.75
N LYS A 89 -27.18 13.47 11.16
CA LYS A 89 -28.04 13.88 10.04
C LYS A 89 -27.93 12.84 8.94
N GLY A 90 -29.04 12.21 8.58
CA GLY A 90 -29.07 11.22 7.50
C GLY A 90 -28.51 11.81 6.22
N GLU A 91 -27.56 11.12 5.60
CA GLU A 91 -27.12 11.47 4.25
C GLU A 91 -28.35 11.43 3.33
N ALA A 92 -28.63 12.55 2.66
CA ALA A 92 -29.77 12.65 1.78
C ALA A 92 -29.69 11.54 0.72
N GLN A 93 -30.73 10.70 0.64
CA GLN A 93 -30.81 9.67 -0.39
C GLN A 93 -30.87 10.37 -1.76
N VAL A 94 -29.71 10.49 -2.39
CA VAL A 94 -29.59 11.00 -3.76
C VAL A 94 -30.45 10.09 -4.62
N SER A 95 -31.47 10.68 -5.27
CA SER A 95 -32.33 9.99 -6.23
C SER A 95 -31.52 9.66 -7.49
N THR A 96 -30.72 8.60 -7.41
CA THR A 96 -29.95 8.05 -8.52
C THR A 96 -30.89 7.78 -9.69
N SER A 97 -30.60 8.36 -10.86
CA SER A 97 -31.46 8.11 -12.01
C SER A 97 -31.31 6.65 -12.46
N ASN A 98 -32.32 6.16 -13.17
CA ASN A 98 -32.28 4.82 -13.80
C ASN A 98 -31.09 4.62 -14.76
N PHE A 99 -30.38 5.68 -15.14
CA PHE A 99 -29.11 5.61 -15.85
C PHE A 99 -27.93 5.37 -14.90
N ASP A 100 -27.84 6.17 -13.83
CA ASP A 100 -26.74 6.13 -12.85
C ASP A 100 -26.65 4.75 -12.17
N GLU A 101 -27.80 4.15 -11.82
CA GLU A 101 -27.82 2.79 -11.26
C GLU A 101 -27.36 1.72 -12.26
N LYS A 102 -27.71 1.84 -13.55
CA LYS A 102 -27.28 0.90 -14.60
C LYS A 102 -25.79 1.04 -14.91
N LEU A 103 -25.27 2.26 -14.93
CA LEU A 103 -23.84 2.55 -15.07
C LEU A 103 -23.06 1.92 -13.90
N LEU A 104 -23.47 2.20 -12.65
CA LEU A 104 -22.84 1.62 -11.46
C LEU A 104 -22.95 0.09 -11.46
N GLN A 105 -24.09 -0.51 -11.80
CA GLN A 105 -24.26 -1.97 -11.88
C GLN A 105 -23.32 -2.58 -12.94
N GLY A 106 -23.15 -1.92 -14.09
CA GLY A 106 -22.18 -2.30 -15.13
C GLY A 106 -20.74 -2.23 -14.65
N CYS A 107 -20.34 -1.13 -13.99
CA CYS A 107 -19.01 -0.95 -13.41
C CYS A 107 -18.71 -1.99 -12.31
N ILE A 108 -19.63 -2.21 -11.38
CA ILE A 108 -19.51 -3.23 -10.31
C ILE A 108 -19.38 -4.64 -10.91
N LYS A 109 -20.15 -4.96 -11.96
CA LYS A 109 -20.04 -6.24 -12.69
C LYS A 109 -18.68 -6.40 -13.39
N SER A 110 -18.15 -5.31 -13.97
CA SER A 110 -16.81 -5.28 -14.57
C SER A 110 -15.71 -5.52 -13.53
N LEU A 111 -15.78 -4.85 -12.37
CA LEU A 111 -14.87 -5.08 -11.23
C LEU A 111 -14.95 -6.54 -10.73
N ARG A 112 -16.16 -7.09 -10.52
CA ARG A 112 -16.35 -8.50 -10.12
C ARG A 112 -15.73 -9.50 -11.09
N ASN A 113 -15.83 -9.26 -12.40
CA ASN A 113 -15.22 -10.11 -13.42
C ASN A 113 -13.68 -9.97 -13.47
N ARG A 114 -13.14 -8.79 -13.15
CA ARG A 114 -11.70 -8.49 -13.13
C ARG A 114 -11.03 -8.77 -11.77
N LEU A 115 -11.79 -9.15 -10.73
CA LEU A 115 -11.35 -9.15 -9.33
C LEU A 115 -10.06 -9.93 -9.07
N GLU A 116 -9.92 -11.16 -9.61
CA GLU A 116 -8.66 -11.92 -9.49
C GLU A 116 -7.48 -11.25 -10.20
N VAL A 117 -7.71 -10.58 -11.34
CA VAL A 117 -6.65 -9.89 -12.09
C VAL A 117 -6.20 -8.63 -11.35
N ILE A 118 -7.13 -7.94 -10.68
CA ILE A 118 -6.81 -6.81 -9.80
C ILE A 118 -6.04 -7.33 -8.57
N LYS A 119 -6.53 -8.38 -7.91
CA LYS A 119 -5.85 -9.00 -6.76
C LYS A 119 -4.40 -9.40 -7.09
N SER A 120 -4.15 -10.15 -8.16
CA SER A 120 -2.79 -10.60 -8.50
C SER A 120 -1.88 -9.46 -8.97
N LYS A 121 -2.44 -8.34 -9.46
CA LYS A 121 -1.67 -7.11 -9.71
C LYS A 121 -1.32 -6.39 -8.41
N GLU A 122 -2.22 -6.31 -7.45
CA GLU A 122 -1.91 -5.77 -6.11
C GLU A 122 -0.85 -6.62 -5.40
N GLU A 123 -0.96 -7.95 -5.46
CA GLU A 123 0.07 -8.87 -4.92
C GLU A 123 1.44 -8.64 -5.58
N ALA A 124 1.51 -8.46 -6.91
CA ALA A 124 2.76 -8.18 -7.62
C ALA A 124 3.35 -6.81 -7.26
N LEU A 125 2.55 -5.74 -7.33
CA LEU A 125 2.98 -4.37 -7.04
C LEU A 125 3.52 -4.22 -5.61
N VAL A 126 2.85 -4.83 -4.63
CA VAL A 126 3.29 -4.83 -3.22
C VAL A 126 4.65 -5.50 -3.06
N ILE A 127 4.89 -6.64 -3.72
CA ILE A 127 6.18 -7.35 -3.66
C ILE A 127 7.29 -6.55 -4.34
N GLU A 128 6.98 -5.91 -5.48
CA GLU A 128 7.91 -5.10 -6.29
C GLU A 128 8.35 -3.83 -5.54
N HIS A 129 7.39 -3.06 -5.00
CA HIS A 129 7.64 -1.77 -4.36
C HIS A 129 7.92 -1.88 -2.85
N LYS A 130 7.75 -3.08 -2.26
CA LYS A 130 7.84 -3.37 -0.81
C LYS A 130 6.96 -2.50 0.10
N ASN A 131 6.00 -1.75 -0.46
CA ASN A 131 5.09 -0.86 0.26
C ASN A 131 3.61 -1.31 0.04
N VAL A 132 2.82 -1.25 1.11
CA VAL A 132 1.38 -1.56 1.14
C VAL A 132 0.52 -0.40 0.61
N GLU A 133 0.98 0.85 0.71
CA GLU A 133 0.21 2.04 0.32
C GLU A 133 -0.15 2.07 -1.17
N VAL A 134 0.70 1.46 -2.01
CA VAL A 134 0.52 1.29 -3.48
C VAL A 134 -0.80 0.58 -3.82
N VAL A 135 -1.35 -0.24 -2.90
CA VAL A 135 -2.65 -0.89 -3.04
C VAL A 135 -3.78 0.15 -3.14
N SER A 136 -3.71 1.24 -2.37
CA SER A 136 -4.71 2.32 -2.33
C SER A 136 -4.87 2.98 -3.70
N ASP A 137 -3.75 3.37 -4.30
CA ASP A 137 -3.71 4.02 -5.59
C ASP A 137 -4.03 3.05 -6.73
N SER A 138 -3.54 1.81 -6.68
CA SER A 138 -3.90 0.77 -7.65
C SER A 138 -5.41 0.52 -7.71
N ARG A 139 -6.10 0.55 -6.56
CA ARG A 139 -7.57 0.49 -6.46
C ARG A 139 -8.24 1.73 -7.02
N LEU A 140 -7.77 2.93 -6.68
CA LEU A 140 -8.34 4.18 -7.18
C LEU A 140 -8.19 4.30 -8.71
N GLN A 141 -7.03 3.92 -9.26
CA GLN A 141 -6.78 3.82 -10.70
C GLN A 141 -7.68 2.77 -11.37
N SER A 142 -7.85 1.60 -10.75
CA SER A 142 -8.74 0.54 -11.24
C SER A 142 -10.21 0.98 -11.28
N VAL A 143 -10.68 1.71 -10.27
CA VAL A 143 -12.02 2.33 -10.25
C VAL A 143 -12.15 3.35 -11.36
N LYS A 144 -11.20 4.28 -11.49
CA LYS A 144 -11.21 5.34 -12.52
C LYS A 144 -11.23 4.78 -13.94
N HIS A 145 -10.43 3.74 -14.22
CA HIS A 145 -10.45 3.04 -15.50
C HIS A 145 -11.81 2.37 -15.77
N VAL A 146 -12.42 1.70 -14.79
CA VAL A 146 -13.71 1.03 -15.00
C VAL A 146 -14.86 2.04 -15.15
N LEU A 147 -14.79 3.18 -14.46
CA LEU A 147 -15.78 4.26 -14.57
C LEU A 147 -15.67 4.99 -15.92
N SER A 148 -14.46 5.37 -16.35
CA SER A 148 -14.26 6.03 -17.66
C SER A 148 -14.66 5.14 -18.83
N HIS A 149 -14.29 3.85 -18.79
CA HIS A 149 -14.71 2.86 -19.79
C HIS A 149 -16.23 2.60 -19.74
N GLY A 150 -16.83 2.60 -18.54
CA GLY A 150 -18.29 2.50 -18.38
C GLY A 150 -19.04 3.67 -19.02
N LEU A 151 -18.52 4.88 -18.85
CA LEU A 151 -19.05 6.10 -19.48
C LEU A 151 -18.85 6.11 -21.01
N GLN A 152 -17.71 5.62 -21.50
CA GLN A 152 -17.47 5.46 -22.95
C GLN A 152 -18.41 4.43 -23.60
N GLN A 153 -18.75 3.35 -22.89
CA GLN A 153 -19.71 2.34 -23.37
C GLN A 153 -21.17 2.79 -23.20
N ALA A 154 -21.45 3.79 -22.36
CA ALA A 154 -22.78 4.34 -22.17
C ALA A 154 -23.18 5.21 -23.38
N LYS A 155 -24.01 4.67 -24.28
CA LYS A 155 -24.52 5.37 -25.48
C LYS A 155 -25.30 6.67 -25.19
N GLN A 156 -25.59 6.99 -23.94
CA GLN A 156 -26.22 8.25 -23.53
C GLN A 156 -25.13 9.23 -23.11
N GLN A 157 -24.87 10.24 -23.93
CA GLN A 157 -23.91 11.31 -23.64
C GLN A 157 -24.45 12.32 -22.61
N ARG A 158 -24.90 11.84 -21.44
CA ARG A 158 -25.22 12.70 -20.30
C ARG A 158 -23.90 13.26 -19.74
N TYR A 159 -23.79 14.58 -19.68
CA TYR A 159 -22.71 15.22 -18.94
C TYR A 159 -22.81 14.88 -17.44
N VAL A 160 -21.81 14.18 -16.91
CA VAL A 160 -21.68 13.85 -15.49
C VAL A 160 -20.85 14.93 -14.82
N LYS A 161 -21.38 15.56 -13.77
CA LYS A 161 -20.69 16.65 -13.08
C LYS A 161 -19.48 16.11 -12.27
N PRO A 162 -18.40 16.88 -12.07
CA PRO A 162 -17.25 16.43 -11.29
C PRO A 162 -17.57 15.99 -9.85
N LYS A 163 -18.66 16.50 -9.24
CA LYS A 163 -19.17 16.04 -7.93
C LYS A 163 -19.81 14.65 -8.02
N GLU A 164 -20.65 14.43 -9.03
CA GLU A 164 -21.31 13.13 -9.32
C GLU A 164 -20.24 12.07 -9.66
N MET A 165 -19.21 12.43 -10.42
CA MET A 165 -18.06 11.56 -10.73
C MET A 165 -17.34 11.10 -9.47
N LYS A 166 -17.03 12.00 -8.53
CA LYS A 166 -16.38 11.65 -7.25
C LYS A 166 -17.26 10.75 -6.38
N GLN A 167 -18.58 10.95 -6.39
CA GLN A 167 -19.52 10.05 -5.72
C GLN A 167 -19.49 8.64 -6.34
N PHE A 168 -19.46 8.52 -7.68
CA PHE A 168 -19.31 7.23 -8.35
C PHE A 168 -17.95 6.57 -8.05
N GLU A 169 -16.84 7.33 -8.02
CA GLU A 169 -15.53 6.81 -7.60
C GLU A 169 -15.56 6.27 -6.17
N GLN A 170 -16.07 7.05 -5.20
CA GLN A 170 -16.17 6.63 -3.80
C GLN A 170 -17.06 5.40 -3.62
N HIS A 171 -18.20 5.36 -4.30
CA HIS A 171 -19.14 4.24 -4.24
C HIS A 171 -18.54 2.95 -4.81
N LEU A 172 -17.91 3.03 -5.98
CA LEU A 172 -17.20 1.90 -6.59
C LEU A 172 -15.99 1.46 -5.76
N LEU A 173 -15.29 2.38 -5.09
CA LEU A 173 -14.17 2.08 -4.20
C LEU A 173 -14.65 1.34 -2.93
N LYS A 174 -15.81 1.72 -2.34
CA LYS A 174 -16.42 0.94 -1.24
C LYS A 174 -16.69 -0.50 -1.65
N HIS A 175 -17.30 -0.71 -2.83
CA HIS A 175 -17.51 -2.05 -3.38
C HIS A 175 -16.20 -2.80 -3.62
N LEU A 176 -15.18 -2.15 -4.19
CA LEU A 176 -13.90 -2.79 -4.50
C LEU A 176 -13.15 -3.22 -3.24
N ASN A 177 -13.08 -2.35 -2.22
CA ASN A 177 -12.43 -2.64 -0.95
C ASN A 177 -13.11 -3.79 -0.18
N PHE A 178 -14.44 -3.93 -0.26
CA PHE A 178 -15.16 -5.06 0.35
C PHE A 178 -14.91 -6.40 -0.38
N MET A 179 -14.68 -6.35 -1.70
CA MET A 179 -14.48 -7.56 -2.51
C MET A 179 -13.03 -8.09 -2.47
N LEU A 180 -12.05 -7.21 -2.26
CA LEU A 180 -10.62 -7.55 -2.21
C LEU A 180 -10.12 -7.87 -0.77
N PRO A 181 -8.86 -8.28 -0.58
CA PRO A 181 -8.26 -8.41 0.75
C PRO A 181 -7.99 -7.03 1.39
N THR A 182 -8.03 -6.99 2.72
CA THR A 182 -7.64 -5.82 3.54
C THR A 182 -6.13 -5.56 3.45
N LEU A 183 -5.68 -4.33 3.71
CA LEU A 183 -4.25 -3.97 3.71
C LEU A 183 -3.41 -4.88 4.64
N ALA A 184 -3.96 -5.35 5.76
CA ALA A 184 -3.33 -6.33 6.64
C ALA A 184 -2.87 -7.62 5.93
N PHE A 185 -3.66 -8.15 4.98
CA PHE A 185 -3.25 -9.31 4.18
C PHE A 185 -2.02 -9.03 3.32
N TYR A 186 -1.82 -7.77 2.90
CA TYR A 186 -0.67 -7.35 2.11
C TYR A 186 0.57 -7.06 2.96
N SER A 187 0.42 -6.57 4.20
CA SER A 187 1.54 -6.54 5.17
C SER A 187 1.96 -7.95 5.57
N ASP A 188 1.01 -8.87 5.80
CA ASP A 188 1.33 -10.27 6.11
C ASP A 188 2.03 -10.97 4.92
N LEU A 189 1.67 -10.62 3.68
CA LEU A 189 2.32 -11.10 2.46
C LEU A 189 3.75 -10.55 2.30
N LEU A 190 4.01 -9.30 2.72
CA LEU A 190 5.37 -8.75 2.79
C LEU A 190 6.18 -9.44 3.88
N ASN A 191 5.65 -9.51 5.10
CA ASN A 191 6.34 -10.09 6.27
C ASN A 191 6.72 -11.55 6.03
N SER A 192 5.78 -12.36 5.51
CA SER A 192 6.03 -13.77 5.18
C SER A 192 7.06 -13.97 4.06
N LYS A 193 7.12 -13.07 3.06
CA LYS A 193 8.13 -13.15 1.99
C LYS A 193 9.49 -12.56 2.37
N SER A 194 9.51 -11.57 3.26
CA SER A 194 10.74 -11.00 3.82
C SER A 194 11.41 -11.96 4.82
N GLY A 195 10.63 -12.60 5.69
CA GLY A 195 11.15 -13.57 6.68
C GLY A 195 11.93 -14.75 6.07
N TYR A 196 11.60 -15.17 4.84
CA TYR A 196 12.34 -16.21 4.12
C TYR A 196 13.76 -15.80 3.66
N GLN A 197 14.16 -14.53 3.78
CA GLN A 197 15.57 -14.12 3.64
C GLN A 197 16.31 -14.09 4.99
N ALA A 198 15.65 -13.74 6.09
CA ALA A 198 16.28 -13.64 7.41
C ALA A 198 16.82 -14.99 7.92
N VAL A 199 16.10 -16.09 7.69
CA VAL A 199 16.43 -17.43 8.19
C VAL A 199 17.56 -18.12 7.40
N LYS A 200 18.22 -17.44 6.45
CA LYS A 200 19.34 -17.98 5.66
C LYS A 200 20.73 -17.42 6.02
N LEU A 201 20.84 -16.60 7.06
CA LEU A 201 22.10 -15.97 7.49
C LEU A 201 22.44 -16.20 8.98
N SER A 202 21.77 -17.14 9.65
CA SER A 202 21.96 -17.41 11.09
C SER A 202 21.72 -18.88 11.45
N SER A 203 22.64 -19.77 11.04
CA SER A 203 22.62 -21.18 11.48
C SER A 203 24.01 -21.83 11.57
N ASP A 204 25.02 -21.09 12.02
CA ASP A 204 26.33 -21.66 12.44
C ASP A 204 26.30 -21.95 13.95
N ALA A 205 25.63 -23.05 14.31
CA ALA A 205 25.56 -23.57 15.69
C ALA A 205 25.20 -25.08 15.69
N LEU A 206 26.13 -25.92 15.19
CA LEU A 206 26.18 -27.36 15.46
C LEU A 206 26.99 -27.61 16.77
N PRO A 207 26.98 -28.82 17.39
CA PRO A 207 26.47 -30.13 16.96
C PRO A 207 25.39 -30.70 17.95
N VAL A 208 24.95 -31.96 18.04
CA VAL A 208 25.52 -33.31 17.82
C VAL A 208 24.39 -34.34 17.55
N ALA A 209 24.70 -35.44 16.83
CA ALA A 209 23.88 -36.68 16.64
C ALA A 209 22.55 -36.51 15.89
N GLN A 210 22.03 -37.47 15.12
CA GLN A 210 22.43 -38.81 14.60
C GLN A 210 21.51 -39.07 13.37
N MET A 211 21.71 -39.98 12.41
CA MET A 211 22.86 -40.73 11.89
C MET A 211 22.32 -41.57 10.70
N GLU A 212 23.02 -41.59 9.56
CA GLU A 212 22.72 -42.41 8.36
C GLU A 212 21.41 -42.07 7.59
N LYS A 213 21.28 -42.30 6.27
CA LYS A 213 22.02 -43.26 5.41
C LYS A 213 22.20 -42.79 3.95
N MET A 214 23.44 -42.94 3.44
CA MET A 214 23.92 -43.21 2.05
C MET A 214 23.15 -42.64 0.82
N VAL A 215 23.76 -41.87 -0.09
CA VAL A 215 24.80 -42.26 -1.11
C VAL A 215 24.23 -43.25 -2.14
N SER A 216 24.33 -43.06 -3.47
CA SER A 216 25.33 -42.34 -4.33
C SER A 216 24.77 -41.09 -5.06
N GLN A 217 25.53 -40.10 -5.57
CA GLN A 217 26.75 -40.09 -6.43
C GLN A 217 26.52 -40.75 -7.81
N SER A 218 27.01 -40.23 -8.95
CA SER A 218 27.73 -38.99 -9.32
C SER A 218 27.59 -38.81 -10.87
N ASP A 219 28.18 -37.89 -11.67
CA ASP A 219 29.09 -36.73 -11.54
C ASP A 219 29.00 -35.92 -12.89
N CYS A 220 29.69 -34.82 -13.24
CA CYS A 220 30.61 -33.85 -12.60
C CYS A 220 30.64 -32.55 -13.45
N ALA A 221 31.16 -31.42 -12.90
CA ALA A 221 31.79 -30.27 -13.63
C ALA A 221 30.95 -29.48 -14.67
N ALA A 222 31.28 -28.25 -15.11
CA ALA A 222 32.01 -27.07 -14.58
C ALA A 222 31.64 -25.89 -15.53
N GLY A 223 31.92 -24.60 -15.31
CA GLY A 223 32.56 -23.85 -14.23
C GLY A 223 32.68 -22.39 -14.68
N VAL A 224 32.51 -21.40 -13.79
CA VAL A 224 32.41 -19.97 -14.18
C VAL A 224 33.73 -19.23 -13.94
N VAL A 225 34.19 -18.53 -14.97
CA VAL A 225 35.17 -17.44 -14.92
C VAL A 225 34.59 -16.32 -15.81
N GLY A 226 34.57 -15.05 -15.45
CA GLY A 226 35.18 -14.37 -14.31
C GLY A 226 35.92 -13.14 -14.82
N ASN A 227 35.45 -11.93 -14.52
CA ASN A 227 36.13 -10.69 -14.88
C ASN A 227 35.73 -9.58 -13.90
N ILE A 228 36.72 -9.05 -13.18
CA ILE A 228 36.60 -7.88 -12.30
C ILE A 228 37.65 -6.89 -12.79
N TYR A 229 37.23 -5.66 -13.10
CA TYR A 229 38.14 -4.55 -13.33
C TYR A 229 37.97 -3.54 -12.19
N PRO A 230 39.01 -3.25 -11.39
CA PRO A 230 39.02 -2.12 -10.48
C PRO A 230 39.26 -0.82 -11.27
N ILE A 231 38.67 0.28 -10.81
CA ILE A 231 39.03 1.64 -11.23
C ILE A 231 39.62 2.34 -10.01
N GLN A 232 40.81 2.93 -10.19
CA GLN A 232 41.55 3.62 -9.12
C GLN A 232 41.15 5.09 -9.04
N GLU A 233 41.10 5.63 -7.83
CA GLU A 233 41.28 7.07 -7.61
C GLU A 233 42.77 7.40 -7.61
N SER A 234 43.18 8.50 -8.27
CA SER A 234 44.15 9.46 -7.70
C SER A 234 44.51 10.64 -8.62
N SER A 235 43.93 11.80 -8.32
CA SER A 235 44.63 13.10 -8.16
C SER A 235 45.09 13.98 -9.36
N PHE A 236 45.05 15.30 -9.09
CA PHE A 236 45.77 16.45 -9.67
C PHE A 236 45.83 16.69 -11.20
N LYS A 237 45.23 17.83 -11.61
CA LYS A 237 46.03 19.01 -12.04
C LYS A 237 45.24 20.33 -12.00
N GLU A 238 45.98 21.44 -12.06
CA GLU A 238 45.55 22.80 -11.71
C GLU A 238 45.98 23.80 -12.79
N ALA A 239 45.05 24.68 -13.24
CA ALA A 239 45.27 25.96 -13.93
C ALA A 239 43.91 26.58 -14.34
N ALA A 240 43.73 27.88 -14.64
CA ALA A 240 44.24 29.16 -14.09
C ALA A 240 43.67 30.32 -14.95
N LEU A 241 43.25 31.46 -14.34
CA LEU A 241 42.88 32.75 -14.99
C LEU A 241 41.67 32.71 -15.97
N CYS A 242 40.94 33.79 -16.31
CA CYS A 242 40.94 35.24 -16.00
C CYS A 242 39.53 35.67 -15.51
N VAL A 243 39.30 36.61 -14.57
CA VAL A 243 39.52 38.09 -14.54
C VAL A 243 38.54 38.93 -15.39
N SER A 244 37.56 39.55 -14.72
CA SER A 244 36.98 40.91 -14.94
C SER A 244 35.87 41.11 -13.87
N GLN A 245 36.07 41.90 -12.81
CA GLN A 245 36.05 43.38 -12.68
C GLN A 245 34.65 44.04 -12.66
N GLY A 246 34.37 44.74 -11.56
CA GLY A 246 33.20 45.56 -11.24
C GLY A 246 33.34 46.06 -9.79
N GLU A 247 33.13 47.36 -9.52
CA GLU A 247 33.77 48.06 -8.39
C GLU A 247 32.81 48.68 -7.34
N SER A 248 33.39 49.19 -6.25
CA SER A 248 32.77 49.83 -5.05
C SER A 248 32.17 48.86 -4.03
N GLY A 249 32.38 48.97 -2.70
CA GLY A 249 33.04 50.00 -1.87
C GLY A 249 32.01 50.88 -1.14
N SER A 250 32.18 51.30 0.11
CA SER A 250 33.22 51.07 1.14
C SER A 250 32.73 50.03 2.21
N GLU A 251 33.16 49.90 3.48
CA GLU A 251 34.08 50.63 4.39
C GLU A 251 34.60 49.71 5.54
N GLN A 252 35.38 50.23 6.50
CA GLN A 252 35.96 49.49 7.64
C GLN A 252 35.98 50.38 8.91
N PRO A 253 35.95 49.80 10.14
CA PRO A 253 37.18 49.82 10.95
C PRO A 253 37.42 48.52 11.77
N GLU A 254 38.57 48.47 12.45
CA GLU A 254 39.17 47.25 13.06
C GLU A 254 38.93 47.10 14.57
N ALA A 255 39.01 45.86 15.05
CA ALA A 255 39.48 45.49 16.40
C ALA A 255 39.98 44.01 16.39
N GLU A 256 40.93 43.66 17.25
CA GLU A 256 41.77 42.46 17.09
C GLU A 256 41.38 41.25 17.95
N ALA A 257 41.54 40.04 17.39
CA ALA A 257 41.97 38.77 18.03
C ALA A 257 41.18 38.17 19.24
N PRO A 258 41.26 36.84 19.52
CA PRO A 258 42.16 35.84 18.96
C PRO A 258 41.50 34.63 18.27
N ILE A 259 42.34 33.79 17.67
CA ILE A 259 42.01 32.59 16.89
C ILE A 259 41.63 31.42 17.81
N LEU A 260 40.49 30.76 17.56
CA LEU A 260 40.33 29.29 17.51
C LEU A 260 38.88 28.89 17.13
N ALA A 261 38.72 27.73 16.47
CA ALA A 261 37.45 27.01 16.24
C ALA A 261 36.34 27.69 15.39
N VAL A 262 36.61 28.03 14.11
CA VAL A 262 35.55 28.44 13.14
C VAL A 262 35.72 27.78 11.75
N GLU A 263 35.52 26.45 11.66
CA GLU A 263 35.34 25.77 10.35
C GLU A 263 34.19 24.73 10.33
N SER A 264 33.82 24.14 11.46
CA SER A 264 32.69 23.20 11.55
C SER A 264 31.31 23.87 11.53
N ALA A 265 31.20 25.12 11.98
CA ALA A 265 29.91 25.79 12.21
C ALA A 265 29.14 26.17 10.92
N ALA A 266 29.85 26.42 9.81
CA ALA A 266 29.24 26.96 8.59
C ALA A 266 28.29 25.96 7.89
N LYS A 267 28.59 24.65 7.92
CA LYS A 267 27.86 23.64 7.13
C LYS A 267 26.42 23.40 7.62
N GLY A 268 26.13 23.62 8.91
CA GLY A 268 24.77 23.50 9.44
C GLY A 268 23.84 24.64 9.02
N GLN A 269 24.39 25.82 8.68
CA GLN A 269 23.61 27.04 8.48
C GLN A 269 22.84 27.06 7.15
N ALA A 270 23.34 26.40 6.10
CA ALA A 270 22.68 26.40 4.77
C ALA A 270 21.29 25.75 4.80
N ALA A 271 21.17 24.56 5.43
CA ALA A 271 19.90 23.87 5.57
C ALA A 271 18.93 24.61 6.52
N GLN A 272 19.46 25.19 7.60
CA GLN A 272 18.67 26.00 8.55
C GLN A 272 18.15 27.29 7.89
N SER A 273 18.97 27.96 7.08
CA SER A 273 18.59 29.14 6.29
C SER A 273 17.47 28.82 5.29
N LEU A 274 17.59 27.70 4.55
CA LEU A 274 16.52 27.24 3.66
C LEU A 274 15.23 26.95 4.44
N MET A 275 15.32 26.37 5.63
CA MET A 275 14.15 26.09 6.49
C MET A 275 13.53 27.35 7.15
N ALA A 276 14.28 28.44 7.28
CA ALA A 276 13.79 29.73 7.77
C ALA A 276 12.93 30.48 6.73
N LEU A 277 13.07 30.16 5.44
CA LEU A 277 12.22 30.69 4.38
C LEU A 277 10.78 30.16 4.46
N SER A 278 9.82 30.99 4.04
CA SER A 278 8.42 30.58 4.00
C SER A 278 8.21 29.38 3.07
N SER A 279 7.12 28.64 3.29
CA SER A 279 6.79 27.50 2.43
C SER A 279 6.57 27.90 0.97
N ALA A 280 6.12 29.12 0.70
CA ALA A 280 5.96 29.64 -0.66
C ALA A 280 7.31 29.90 -1.35
N GLU A 281 8.27 30.50 -0.65
CA GLU A 281 9.62 30.78 -1.16
C GLU A 281 10.41 29.50 -1.41
N ARG A 282 10.35 28.54 -0.47
CA ARG A 282 10.93 27.20 -0.67
C ARG A 282 10.35 26.49 -1.90
N ILE A 283 9.02 26.53 -2.08
CA ILE A 283 8.39 25.95 -3.28
C ILE A 283 8.80 26.70 -4.55
N ALA A 284 8.98 28.02 -4.51
CA ALA A 284 9.47 28.80 -5.65
C ALA A 284 10.91 28.40 -6.04
N GLN A 285 11.79 28.19 -5.06
CA GLN A 285 13.15 27.68 -5.28
C GLN A 285 13.16 26.24 -5.81
N PHE A 286 12.42 25.31 -5.21
CA PHE A 286 12.35 23.93 -5.70
C PHE A 286 11.74 23.82 -7.12
N ARG A 287 10.91 24.79 -7.53
CA ARG A 287 10.35 24.86 -8.90
C ARG A 287 11.33 25.32 -9.97
N SER A 288 12.54 25.80 -9.64
CA SER A 288 13.59 26.06 -10.63
C SER A 288 14.49 24.84 -10.89
N LEU A 289 14.40 23.79 -10.07
CA LEU A 289 15.17 22.56 -10.25
C LEU A 289 14.64 21.73 -11.43
N SER A 290 15.55 21.12 -12.21
CA SER A 290 15.16 20.11 -13.19
C SER A 290 14.71 18.81 -12.52
N ARG A 291 13.93 17.99 -13.25
CA ARG A 291 13.46 16.69 -12.75
C ARG A 291 14.58 15.74 -12.31
N ALA A 292 15.75 15.82 -12.95
CA ALA A 292 16.92 15.02 -12.56
C ALA A 292 17.51 15.49 -11.22
N GLN A 293 17.72 16.80 -11.07
CA GLN A 293 18.19 17.40 -9.81
C GLN A 293 17.19 17.17 -8.66
N SER A 294 15.89 17.23 -8.94
CA SER A 294 14.86 16.93 -7.94
C SER A 294 14.87 15.48 -7.46
N LEU A 295 15.30 14.52 -8.29
CA LEU A 295 15.44 13.12 -7.89
C LEU A 295 16.76 12.88 -7.13
N SER A 296 17.87 13.46 -7.61
CA SER A 296 19.16 13.46 -6.91
C SER A 296 19.01 13.99 -5.49
N LEU A 297 18.35 15.15 -5.32
CA LEU A 297 18.11 15.76 -4.00
C LEU A 297 17.27 14.88 -3.06
N ILE A 298 16.38 14.03 -3.58
CA ILE A 298 15.62 13.07 -2.75
C ILE A 298 16.54 11.93 -2.29
N GLU A 299 17.33 11.36 -3.20
CA GLU A 299 18.30 10.30 -2.90
C GLU A 299 19.38 10.77 -1.91
N GLU A 300 19.89 11.99 -2.07
CA GLU A 300 20.82 12.66 -1.16
C GLU A 300 20.21 12.87 0.25
N ILE A 301 18.94 13.26 0.34
CA ILE A 301 18.23 13.42 1.62
C ILE A 301 17.96 12.06 2.29
N GLU A 302 17.59 11.03 1.52
CA GLU A 302 17.41 9.67 2.05
C GLU A 302 18.74 9.08 2.55
N GLN A 303 19.85 9.31 1.83
CA GLN A 303 21.19 8.93 2.27
C GLN A 303 21.60 9.68 3.55
N ALA A 304 21.36 10.98 3.65
CA ALA A 304 21.64 11.76 4.85
C ALA A 304 20.82 11.27 6.07
N MET A 305 19.55 10.91 5.88
CA MET A 305 18.73 10.30 6.95
C MET A 305 19.26 8.93 7.39
N ALA A 306 19.82 8.13 6.48
CA ALA A 306 20.44 6.85 6.83
C ALA A 306 21.75 7.05 7.62
N LEU A 307 22.61 7.97 7.17
CA LEU A 307 23.87 8.28 7.87
C LEU A 307 23.65 8.82 9.28
N ASN A 308 22.65 9.69 9.49
CA ASN A 308 22.31 10.18 10.81
C ASN A 308 21.91 9.03 11.76
N ARG A 309 21.10 8.07 11.29
CA ARG A 309 20.69 6.91 12.09
C ARG A 309 21.87 6.02 12.46
N GLU A 310 22.83 5.83 11.55
CA GLU A 310 24.03 5.04 11.84
C GLU A 310 24.91 5.74 12.88
N GLN A 311 25.04 7.08 12.80
CA GLN A 311 25.73 7.88 13.82
C GLN A 311 25.01 7.87 15.18
N ASP A 312 23.67 7.92 15.20
CA ASP A 312 22.88 7.77 16.42
C ASP A 312 23.15 6.39 17.07
N ILE A 313 23.09 5.31 16.28
CA ILE A 313 23.38 3.94 16.72
C ILE A 313 24.82 3.82 17.24
N GLU A 314 25.81 4.32 16.52
CA GLU A 314 27.21 4.27 16.94
C GLU A 314 27.45 5.09 18.21
N SER A 315 26.80 6.25 18.38
CA SER A 315 26.86 7.04 19.62
C SER A 315 26.31 6.27 20.83
N VAL A 316 25.21 5.53 20.65
CA VAL A 316 24.63 4.66 21.68
C VAL A 316 25.57 3.48 21.99
N VAL A 317 26.13 2.84 20.97
CA VAL A 317 27.11 1.75 21.13
C VAL A 317 28.39 2.22 21.83
N MET A 318 28.88 3.44 21.55
CA MET A 318 29.98 4.05 22.29
C MET A 318 29.61 4.29 23.75
N LEU A 319 28.43 4.84 24.03
CA LEU A 319 27.98 5.11 25.40
C LEU A 319 27.80 3.82 26.21
N ILE A 320 27.28 2.75 25.59
CA ILE A 320 27.18 1.42 26.20
C ILE A 320 28.57 0.86 26.57
N LYS A 321 29.55 0.97 25.65
CA LYS A 321 30.95 0.59 25.91
C LYS A 321 31.58 1.44 27.02
N GLU A 322 31.37 2.76 27.01
CA GLU A 322 31.92 3.70 27.98
C GLU A 322 31.38 3.47 29.40
N LYS A 323 30.09 3.12 29.53
CA LYS A 323 29.47 2.78 30.82
C LYS A 323 29.61 1.31 31.22
N GLY A 324 30.29 0.49 30.42
CA GLY A 324 30.56 -0.93 30.72
C GLY A 324 29.30 -1.79 30.84
N LEU A 325 28.22 -1.44 30.14
CA LEU A 325 26.93 -2.12 30.27
C LEU A 325 26.86 -3.34 29.33
N PRO A 326 26.61 -4.57 29.83
CA PRO A 326 26.32 -5.71 28.97
C PRO A 326 24.96 -5.51 28.28
N LEU A 327 24.90 -5.77 26.97
CA LEU A 327 23.72 -5.52 26.13
C LEU A 327 22.47 -6.25 26.65
N GLU A 328 22.68 -7.44 27.20
CA GLU A 328 21.67 -8.31 27.82
C GLU A 328 20.94 -7.60 28.97
N SER A 329 21.64 -6.77 29.75
CA SER A 329 21.05 -5.99 30.85
C SER A 329 20.23 -4.79 30.38
N ILE A 330 20.46 -4.33 29.16
CA ILE A 330 19.70 -3.24 28.53
C ILE A 330 18.44 -3.83 27.88
N ILE A 331 18.58 -4.95 27.16
CA ILE A 331 17.46 -5.70 26.55
C ILE A 331 16.46 -6.13 27.63
N ALA A 332 16.94 -6.76 28.71
CA ALA A 332 16.11 -7.17 29.85
C ALA A 332 15.43 -6.01 30.62
N ARG A 333 15.76 -4.75 30.29
CA ARG A 333 15.11 -3.54 30.82
C ARG A 333 14.23 -2.80 29.80
N LEU A 334 14.32 -3.17 28.51
CA LEU A 334 13.44 -2.69 27.44
C LEU A 334 12.26 -3.65 27.18
N GLU A 335 12.39 -4.91 27.57
CA GLU A 335 11.36 -5.96 27.45
C GLU A 335 10.49 -6.14 28.72
N ALA A 336 10.62 -5.25 29.71
CA ALA A 336 9.98 -5.31 31.04
C ALA A 336 9.07 -4.10 31.34
#